data_AF-A0A2T3GPG2-F1
#
_entry.id   AF-A0A2T3GPG2-F1
#
_cell.length_a   1.000
_cell.length_b   1.000
_cell.length_c   1.000
_cell.angle_alpha   90.00
_cell.angle_beta   90.00
_cell.angle_gamma   90.00
#
_symmetry.space_group_name_H-M   'P 1'
#
loop_
_entity.id
_entity.type
_entity.pdbx_description
1 polymer ?
#
loop_
_entity_poly.entity_id
_entity_poly.type
_entity_poly.pdbx_seq_one_letter_code
_entity_poly.pdbx_strand_id
1 'polypeptide(L)' 'MPAKSTTPAFKPDADYRVQVATVVKVAGLTIRPSQGGTIKGVLADQIKNQILSFEEITAVQE' A
#
# COMPACT_ATOMS: atom_id res chain seq x y z
N MET A 1 -8.78 20.90 18.84
CA MET A 1 -9.47 19.81 18.11
C MET A 1 -8.38 18.86 17.63
N PRO A 2 -8.42 17.55 17.92
CA PRO A 2 -7.38 16.65 17.42
C PRO A 2 -7.57 16.52 15.91
N ALA A 3 -6.50 16.74 15.15
CA ALA A 3 -6.50 16.49 13.72
C ALA A 3 -6.95 15.05 13.51
N LYS A 4 -8.08 14.87 12.82
CA LYS A 4 -8.54 13.58 12.31
C LYS A 4 -7.30 12.89 11.75
N SER A 5 -6.97 11.70 12.25
CA SER A 5 -5.98 10.83 11.63
C SER A 5 -6.42 10.65 10.18
N THR A 6 -5.86 11.45 9.29
CA THR A 6 -6.16 11.41 7.87
C THR A 6 -5.61 10.08 7.40
N THR A 7 -6.50 9.10 7.25
CA THR A 7 -6.16 7.85 6.60
C THR A 7 -5.46 8.22 5.29
N PRO A 8 -4.25 7.72 5.01
CA PRO A 8 -3.53 8.09 3.81
C PRO A 8 -4.42 7.80 2.60
N ALA A 9 -4.68 8.83 1.80
CA ALA A 9 -5.52 8.71 0.61
C ALA A 9 -4.68 8.06 -0.49
N PHE A 10 -4.77 6.75 -0.65
CA PHE A 10 -4.14 6.06 -1.76
C PHE A 10 -4.76 6.51 -3.07
N LYS A 11 -3.94 6.96 -4.03
CA LYS A 11 -4.40 7.29 -5.37
C LYS A 11 -4.74 5.99 -6.10
N PRO A 12 -5.96 5.83 -6.63
CA PRO A 12 -6.44 4.56 -7.17
C PRO A 12 -5.52 3.98 -8.26
N ASP A 13 -5.01 4.83 -9.15
CA ASP A 13 -4.19 4.45 -10.29
C ASP A 13 -2.68 4.39 -10.02
N ALA A 14 -2.22 4.91 -8.88
CA ALA A 14 -0.80 4.90 -8.53
C ALA A 14 -0.38 3.53 -7.99
N ASP A 15 0.86 3.15 -8.29
CA ASP A 15 1.51 1.99 -7.71
C ASP A 15 2.16 2.37 -6.39
N TYR A 16 1.91 1.57 -5.36
CA TYR A 16 2.50 1.72 -4.05
C TYR A 16 3.32 0.49 -3.73
N ARG A 17 4.54 0.71 -3.24
CA ARG A 17 5.32 -0.33 -2.61
C ARG A 17 4.88 -0.43 -1.16
N VAL A 18 4.31 -1.55 -0.78
CA VAL A 18 3.78 -1.77 0.56
C VAL A 18 4.57 -2.86 1.28
N GLN A 19 4.74 -2.68 2.57
CA GLN A 19 5.31 -3.64 3.48
C GLN A 19 4.23 -4.01 4.50
N VAL A 20 4.05 -5.31 4.71
CA VAL A 20 2.97 -5.87 5.52
C VAL A 20 3.57 -6.66 6.69
N ALA A 21 2.86 -6.76 7.82
CA ALA A 21 3.35 -7.52 8.98
C ALA A 21 3.27 -9.04 8.77
N THR A 22 2.27 -9.48 8.01
CA THR A 22 1.99 -10.89 7.72
C THR A 22 1.78 -11.08 6.22
N VAL A 23 1.75 -12.33 5.74
CA VAL A 23 1.52 -12.59 4.32
C VAL A 23 0.10 -12.18 3.96
N VAL A 24 -0.04 -11.19 3.07
CA VAL A 24 -1.33 -10.69 2.60
C VAL A 24 -1.55 -11.14 1.17
N LYS A 25 -2.75 -11.63 0.86
CA LYS A 25 -3.18 -11.94 -0.49
C LYS A 25 -4.27 -10.98 -0.91
N VAL A 26 -4.05 -10.23 -1.99
CA VAL A 26 -4.99 -9.23 -2.50
C VAL A 26 -5.05 -9.34 -4.02
N ALA A 27 -6.24 -9.55 -4.58
CA ALA A 27 -6.48 -9.64 -6.03
C ALA A 27 -5.47 -10.52 -6.82
N GLY A 28 -5.06 -11.65 -6.25
CA GLY A 28 -4.08 -12.57 -6.86
C GLY A 28 -2.61 -12.22 -6.63
N LEU A 29 -2.30 -11.05 -6.04
CA LEU A 29 -0.96 -10.71 -5.55
C LEU A 29 -0.76 -11.25 -4.14
N THR A 30 0.38 -11.89 -3.90
CA THR A 30 0.82 -12.32 -2.57
C THR A 30 1.97 -11.43 -2.11
N ILE A 31 1.71 -10.60 -1.11
CA ILE A 31 2.68 -9.69 -0.50
C ILE A 31 3.24 -10.39 0.73
N ARG A 32 4.57 -10.57 0.77
CA ARG A 32 5.24 -11.19 1.91
C ARG A 32 5.93 -10.12 2.75
N PRO A 33 5.90 -10.21 4.09
CA PRO A 33 6.52 -9.21 4.96
C PRO A 33 7.99 -8.91 4.63
N SER A 34 8.75 -9.97 4.35
CA SER A 34 10.19 -9.90 4.09
C SER A 34 10.55 -9.30 2.74
N GLN A 35 9.66 -9.36 1.75
CA GLN A 35 9.92 -8.86 0.40
C GLN A 35 9.15 -7.57 0.09
N GLY A 36 8.13 -7.25 0.89
CA GLY A 36 7.10 -6.29 0.52
C GLY A 36 6.34 -6.74 -0.72
N GLY A 37 5.70 -5.79 -1.39
CA GLY A 37 5.06 -6.01 -2.68
C GLY A 37 4.55 -4.71 -3.27
N THR A 38 4.39 -4.69 -4.58
CA THR A 38 3.81 -3.54 -5.30
C THR A 38 2.34 -3.80 -5.53
N ILE A 39 1.49 -2.85 -5.13
CA ILE A 39 0.05 -2.90 -5.37
C ILE A 39 -0.49 -1.55 -5.79
N LYS A 40 -1.59 -1.57 -6.53
CA LYS A 40 -2.33 -0.36 -6.88
C LYS A 40 -2.98 0.27 -5.64
N GLY A 41 -3.13 1.59 -5.63
CA GLY A 41 -3.71 2.30 -4.50
C GLY A 41 -5.13 1.85 -4.14
N VAL A 42 -5.94 1.45 -5.13
CA VAL A 42 -7.27 0.82 -4.85
C VAL A 42 -7.16 -0.46 -4.03
N LEU A 43 -6.12 -1.27 -4.25
CA LEU A 43 -5.89 -2.50 -3.50
C LEU A 43 -5.21 -2.19 -2.16
N ALA A 44 -4.35 -1.19 -2.12
CA ALA A 44 -3.72 -0.71 -0.89
C ALA A 44 -4.76 -0.22 0.11
N ASP A 45 -5.83 0.45 -0.35
CA ASP A 45 -6.93 0.84 0.53
C ASP A 45 -7.65 -0.37 1.14
N GLN A 46 -7.82 -1.46 0.39
CA GLN A 46 -8.45 -2.69 0.90
C GLN A 46 -7.60 -3.37 2.00
N ILE A 47 -6.28 -3.29 1.90
CA ILE A 47 -5.36 -3.92 2.86
C ILE A 47 -4.66 -2.92 3.78
N LYS A 48 -5.10 -1.66 3.83
CA LYS A 48 -4.40 -0.57 4.56
C LYS A 48 -4.19 -0.85 6.05
N ASN A 49 -5.09 -1.60 6.66
CA ASN A 49 -4.98 -1.99 8.07
C ASN A 49 -3.85 -3.02 8.31
N GLN A 50 -3.42 -3.72 7.27
CA GLN A 50 -2.34 -4.72 7.30
C GLN A 50 -1.00 -4.16 6.82
N ILE A 51 -1.02 -2.99 6.19
CA ILE A 51 0.16 -2.28 5.71
C ILE A 51 0.86 -1.63 6.90
N LEU A 52 2.11 -2.01 7.13
CA LEU A 52 3.00 -1.39 8.11
C LEU A 52 3.69 -0.15 7.54
N SER A 53 4.05 -0.20 6.26
CA SER A 53 4.73 0.88 5.56
C SER A 53 4.30 0.92 4.11
N PHE A 54 4.16 2.11 3.53
CA PHE A 54 3.88 2.29 2.12
C PHE A 54 4.70 3.44 1.54
N GLU A 55 5.09 3.29 0.28
CA GLU A 55 5.81 4.28 -0.51
C GLU A 55 5.14 4.40 -1.87
N GLU A 56 4.82 5.62 -2.30
CA GLU A 56 4.28 5.86 -3.65
C GLU A 56 5.41 5.64 -4.66
N ILE A 57 5.23 4.67 -5.57
CA ILE A 57 6.12 4.49 -6.70
C ILE A 57 5.69 5.52 -7.74
N THR A 58 6.17 6.76 -7.58
CA THR A 58 6.16 7.70 -8.69
C THR A 58 7.11 7.11 -9.73
N ALA A 59 6.59 6.72 -10.90
CA ALA A 59 7.43 6.50 -12.06
C ALA A 59 8.16 7.82 -12.31
N VAL A 60 9.36 7.95 -11.75
CA VAL A 60 10.28 9.01 -12.11
C VAL A 60 10.57 8.72 -13.58
N GLN A 61 9.93 9.52 -14.44
CA GLN A 61 10.29 9.62 -15.84
C GLN A 61 11.79 9.89 -15.91
N GLU A 62 12.46 9.12 -16.77
CA GLU A 62 13.78 9.45 -17.33
C GLU A 62 13.91 10.92 -17.72
#